data_AF-A0A8J2KV13-F1
#
_entry.id   AF-A0A8J2KV13-F1
#
_cell.length_a   1.000
_cell.length_b   1.000
_cell.length_c   1.000
_cell.angle_alpha   90.00
_cell.angle_beta   90.00
_cell.angle_gamma   90.00
#
_symmetry.space_group_name_H-M   'P 1'
#
loop_
_entity.id
_entity.type
_entity.pdbx_description
1 polymer ?
#
loop_
_entity_poly.entity_id
_entity_poly.type
_entity_poly.pdbx_seq_one_letter_code
_entity_poly.pdbx_strand_id
1 'polypeptide(L)'
;MCRIVRFPHLDKTHHMIGFRPLISEGNEEYVHHMSVYHCQVPEHLGGTKSVFNKYFNQEPDECYSPSMPMEWSKHCFTFLFTWAVGSEGEMFPDHVGSPLGGPDGDATYFKLEIHYDNPGRRT
;
A
#
# COMPACT_ATOMS: atom_id res chain seq x y z
N MET A 1 5.61 -6.36 -8.17
CA MET A 1 4.83 -5.26 -8.78
C MET A 1 4.39 -4.30 -7.69
N CYS A 2 4.36 -3.00 -7.94
CA CYS A 2 3.81 -2.02 -7.01
C CYS A 2 3.06 -0.91 -7.72
N ARG A 3 2.17 -0.28 -6.95
CA ARG A 3 1.43 0.91 -7.34
C ARG A 3 1.18 1.79 -6.14
N ILE A 4 0.91 3.06 -6.41
CA ILE A 4 0.30 3.95 -5.42
C ILE A 4 -1.20 3.72 -5.41
N VAL A 5 -1.76 3.59 -4.22
CA VAL A 5 -3.19 3.58 -3.98
C VAL A 5 -3.56 4.77 -3.11
N ARG A 6 -4.69 5.38 -3.44
CA ARG A 6 -5.24 6.51 -2.69
C ARG A 6 -6.45 6.02 -1.92
N PHE A 7 -6.44 6.28 -0.62
CA PHE A 7 -7.60 6.04 0.23
C PHE A 7 -8.65 7.14 0.02
N PRO A 8 -9.96 6.83 0.12
CA PRO A 8 -11.00 7.85 0.00
C PRO A 8 -10.80 8.99 0.99
N HIS A 9 -11.33 10.16 0.62
CA HIS A 9 -11.36 11.27 1.55
C HIS A 9 -12.35 10.96 2.68
N LEU A 10 -11.93 11.21 3.92
CA LEU A 10 -12.73 11.04 5.12
C LEU A 10 -12.70 12.34 5.92
N ASP A 11 -13.87 12.82 6.32
CA ASP A 11 -14.02 14.09 7.06
C ASP A 11 -13.45 14.03 8.49
N LYS A 12 -13.19 12.82 8.99
CA LYS A 12 -12.59 12.54 10.29
C LYS A 12 -11.60 11.39 10.18
N THR A 13 -10.64 11.35 11.09
CA THR A 13 -9.73 10.20 11.22
C THR A 13 -10.52 8.95 11.58
N HIS A 14 -10.27 7.87 10.85
CA HIS A 14 -10.76 6.53 11.17
C HIS A 14 -9.58 5.66 11.57
N HIS A 15 -9.85 4.49 12.16
CA HIS A 15 -8.81 3.54 12.52
C HIS A 15 -9.04 2.22 11.77
N MET A 16 -8.02 1.76 11.05
CA MET A 16 -7.96 0.40 10.54
C MET A 16 -7.80 -0.55 11.73
N ILE A 17 -8.74 -1.48 11.88
CA ILE A 17 -8.76 -2.47 12.96
C ILE A 17 -8.42 -3.88 12.49
N GLY A 18 -8.03 -4.04 11.23
CA GLY A 18 -7.72 -5.33 10.64
C GLY A 18 -7.71 -5.28 9.12
N PHE A 19 -7.30 -6.38 8.50
CA PHE A 19 -7.22 -6.54 7.06
C PHE A 19 -7.45 -8.00 6.66
N ARG A 20 -7.85 -8.21 5.41
CA ARG A 20 -7.90 -9.53 4.77
C ARG A 20 -7.51 -9.41 3.30
N PRO A 21 -6.93 -10.45 2.68
CA PRO A 21 -6.59 -10.41 1.27
C PRO A 21 -7.85 -10.36 0.40
N LEU A 22 -7.73 -9.68 -0.75
CA LEU A 22 -8.67 -9.77 -1.87
C LEU A 22 -7.88 -10.21 -3.10
N ILE A 23 -7.97 -11.49 -3.43
CA ILE A 23 -7.27 -12.09 -4.57
C ILE A 23 -8.32 -12.44 -5.61
N SER A 24 -8.08 -12.09 -6.86
CA SER A 24 -8.97 -12.44 -7.97
C SER A 24 -8.95 -13.95 -8.19
N GLU A 25 -10.12 -14.51 -8.50
CA GLU A 25 -10.28 -15.93 -8.82
C GLU A 25 -9.30 -16.38 -9.91
N GLY A 26 -8.61 -17.50 -9.66
CA GLY A 26 -7.60 -18.07 -10.54
C GLY A 26 -6.18 -17.52 -10.34
N ASN A 27 -5.99 -16.54 -9.44
CA ASN A 27 -4.67 -15.98 -9.13
C ASN A 27 -4.11 -16.41 -7.77
N GLU A 28 -4.80 -17.28 -7.04
CA GLU A 28 -4.43 -17.71 -5.69
C GLU A 28 -3.06 -18.40 -5.65
N GLU A 29 -2.67 -19.09 -6.72
CA GLU A 29 -1.37 -19.76 -6.82
C GLU A 29 -0.21 -18.80 -7.15
N TYR A 30 -0.50 -17.61 -7.70
CA TYR A 30 0.54 -16.67 -8.15
C TYR A 30 0.84 -15.59 -7.13
N VAL A 31 -0.12 -15.18 -6.30
CA VAL A 31 0.09 -14.12 -5.30
C VAL A 31 0.75 -14.71 -4.04
N HIS A 32 2.06 -14.50 -3.88
CA HIS A 32 2.81 -15.09 -2.76
C HIS A 32 2.74 -14.23 -1.48
N HIS A 33 2.91 -12.91 -1.61
CA HIS A 33 2.68 -11.96 -0.52
C HIS A 33 2.29 -10.57 -1.03
N MET A 34 1.63 -9.81 -0.16
CA MET A 34 1.25 -8.41 -0.37
C MET A 34 1.74 -7.57 0.81
N SER A 35 2.36 -6.43 0.55
CA SER A 35 2.85 -5.50 1.57
C SER A 35 2.29 -4.11 1.31
N VAL A 36 1.83 -3.44 2.37
CA VAL A 36 1.27 -2.10 2.29
C VAL A 36 2.10 -1.15 3.13
N TYR A 37 2.49 -0.03 2.54
CA TYR A 37 3.28 1.01 3.19
C TYR A 37 2.55 2.35 3.14
N HIS A 38 2.52 3.07 4.26
CA HIS A 38 2.10 4.47 4.30
C HIS A 38 3.10 5.35 3.56
N CYS A 39 2.59 6.21 2.68
CA CYS A 39 3.36 7.27 2.04
C CYS A 39 3.18 8.57 2.82
N GLN A 40 4.28 9.20 3.22
CA GLN A 40 4.25 10.48 3.94
C GLN A 40 5.37 11.40 3.46
N VAL A 41 5.00 12.61 3.09
CA VAL A 41 5.91 13.71 2.74
C VAL A 41 5.63 14.86 3.69
N PRO A 42 6.62 15.35 4.44
CA PRO A 42 6.48 16.56 5.26
C PRO A 42 6.01 17.77 4.45
N GLU A 43 5.17 18.62 5.03
CA GLU A 43 4.62 19.81 4.36
C GLU A 43 5.71 20.78 3.85
N HIS A 44 6.83 20.93 4.58
CA HIS A 44 7.96 21.74 4.13
C HIS A 44 8.70 21.17 2.91
N LEU A 45 8.43 19.92 2.53
CA LEU A 45 8.91 19.26 1.31
C LEU A 45 7.82 19.17 0.22
N GLY A 46 6.69 19.86 0.42
CA GLY A 46 5.59 19.94 -0.55
C GLY A 46 4.34 19.13 -0.19
N GLY A 47 4.37 18.33 0.87
CA GLY A 47 3.21 17.59 1.37
C GLY A 47 2.82 16.35 0.55
N THR A 48 2.24 15.35 1.24
CA THR A 48 1.98 14.02 0.66
C THR A 48 1.07 14.09 -0.57
N LYS A 49 -0.01 14.89 -0.50
CA LYS A 49 -0.97 15.04 -1.59
C LYS A 49 -0.34 15.61 -2.85
N SER A 50 0.48 16.65 -2.73
CA SER A 50 1.13 17.28 -3.87
C SER A 50 2.05 16.30 -4.61
N VAL A 51 2.82 15.52 -3.85
CA VAL A 51 3.77 14.56 -4.41
C VAL A 51 3.08 13.35 -5.05
N PHE A 52 2.07 12.78 -4.38
CA PHE A 52 1.51 11.48 -4.78
C PHE A 52 0.23 11.55 -5.63
N ASN A 53 -0.45 12.70 -5.71
CA ASN A 53 -1.68 12.81 -6.50
C ASN A 53 -1.47 12.62 -8.01
N LYS A 54 -0.23 12.67 -8.52
CA LYS A 54 0.08 12.35 -9.92
C LYS A 54 0.13 10.83 -10.22
N TYR A 55 0.22 9.99 -9.19
CA TYR A 55 0.45 8.54 -9.35
C TYR A 55 -0.79 7.65 -9.14
N PHE A 56 -1.91 8.18 -8.62
CA PHE A 56 -3.04 7.31 -8.22
C PHE A 56 -3.71 6.55 -9.38
N ASN A 57 -3.58 7.07 -10.61
CA ASN A 57 -4.07 6.46 -11.85
C ASN A 57 -2.97 5.76 -12.66
N GLN A 58 -1.75 5.66 -12.14
CA GLN A 58 -0.67 4.96 -12.83
C GLN A 58 -0.90 3.44 -12.73
N GLU A 59 -0.65 2.75 -13.84
CA GLU A 59 -0.62 1.29 -13.86
C GLU A 59 0.49 0.74 -12.93
N PRO A 60 0.31 -0.48 -12.37
CA PRO A 60 1.36 -1.12 -11.59
C PRO A 60 2.64 -1.30 -12.41
N ASP A 61 3.79 -1.10 -11.77
CA ASP A 61 5.11 -1.32 -12.39
C ASP A 61 5.97 -2.26 -11.53
N GLU A 62 7.12 -2.68 -12.04
CA GLU A 62 8.13 -3.39 -11.29
C GLU A 62 8.61 -2.54 -10.09
N CYS A 63 8.73 -3.17 -8.92
CA CYS A 63 9.27 -2.48 -7.76
C CYS A 63 10.78 -2.49 -7.78
N TYR A 64 11.39 -1.43 -7.27
CA TYR A 64 12.84 -1.31 -7.15
C TYR A 64 13.59 -1.38 -8.49
N SER A 65 12.89 -1.21 -9.60
CA SER A 65 13.47 -1.02 -10.92
C SER A 65 13.92 0.43 -11.11
N PRO A 66 14.76 0.71 -12.12
CA PRO A 66 15.08 2.08 -12.51
C PRO A 66 13.87 2.90 -13.02
N SER A 67 12.77 2.27 -13.41
CA SER A 67 11.54 2.97 -13.85
C SER A 67 10.69 3.45 -12.68
N MET A 68 10.85 2.87 -11.49
CA MET A 68 10.06 3.23 -10.32
C MET A 68 10.42 4.66 -9.85
N PRO A 69 9.43 5.55 -9.68
CA PRO A 69 9.71 6.90 -9.21
C PRO A 69 10.39 6.91 -7.84
N MET A 70 11.43 7.72 -7.71
CA MET A 70 12.26 7.79 -6.51
C MET A 70 11.44 8.17 -5.26
N GLU A 71 10.39 8.97 -5.43
CA GLU A 71 9.49 9.37 -4.34
C GLU A 71 8.82 8.16 -3.67
N TRP A 72 8.55 7.07 -4.41
CA TRP A 72 7.90 5.88 -3.87
C TRP A 72 8.81 5.19 -2.84
N SER A 73 10.11 5.03 -3.13
CA SER A 73 11.07 4.48 -2.18
C SER A 73 11.38 5.43 -1.02
N LYS A 74 11.46 6.74 -1.29
CA LYS A 74 11.87 7.73 -0.29
C LYS A 74 10.79 8.06 0.72
N HIS A 75 9.53 7.97 0.33
CA HIS A 75 8.42 8.46 1.15
C HIS A 75 7.38 7.40 1.49
N CYS A 76 7.44 6.20 0.90
CA CYS A 76 6.53 5.08 1.22
C CYS A 76 7.27 3.90 1.87
N PHE A 77 7.94 4.15 2.99
CA PHE A 77 8.70 3.14 3.74
C PHE A 77 8.09 2.81 5.11
N THR A 78 7.05 3.55 5.54
CA THR A 78 6.37 3.26 6.80
C THR A 78 5.48 2.04 6.61
N PHE A 79 5.93 0.88 7.10
CA PHE A 79 5.21 -0.38 6.97
C PHE A 79 3.89 -0.34 7.74
N LEU A 80 2.80 -0.79 7.11
CA LEU A 80 1.49 -0.89 7.73
C LEU A 80 1.13 -2.33 8.07
N PHE A 81 1.07 -3.19 7.06
CA PHE A 81 0.82 -4.62 7.22
C PHE A 81 1.35 -5.40 6.02
N THR A 82 1.46 -6.71 6.20
CA THR A 82 1.73 -7.67 5.14
C THR A 82 0.73 -8.83 5.24
N TRP A 83 0.43 -9.42 4.10
CA TRP A 83 -0.26 -10.68 3.97
C TRP A 83 0.65 -11.65 3.21
N ALA A 84 0.64 -12.91 3.60
CA ALA A 84 1.33 -13.98 2.88
C ALA A 84 0.43 -15.20 2.75
N VAL A 85 0.74 -16.06 1.78
CA VAL A 85 0.06 -17.35 1.57
C VAL A 85 -0.14 -18.11 2.90
N GLY A 86 -1.36 -18.61 3.10
CA GLY A 86 -1.78 -19.30 4.32
C GLY A 86 -2.39 -18.41 5.41
N SER A 87 -2.29 -17.08 5.30
CA SER A 87 -2.99 -16.14 6.19
C SER A 87 -4.41 -15.86 5.70
N GLU A 88 -5.38 -15.77 6.62
CA GLU A 88 -6.73 -15.27 6.33
C GLU A 88 -6.83 -13.73 6.45
N GLY A 89 -5.76 -13.07 6.87
CA GLY A 89 -5.77 -11.71 7.37
C GLY A 89 -5.60 -11.66 8.89
N GLU A 90 -5.82 -10.48 9.46
CA GLU A 90 -5.69 -10.24 10.89
C GLU A 90 -6.73 -9.22 11.35
N MET A 91 -7.32 -9.47 12.52
CA MET A 91 -8.03 -8.46 13.30
C MET A 91 -7.12 -8.02 14.43
N PHE A 92 -6.96 -6.72 14.59
CA PHE A 92 -6.18 -6.15 15.67
C PHE A 92 -6.89 -6.32 17.02
N PRO A 93 -6.15 -6.29 18.14
CA PRO A 93 -6.76 -6.23 19.45
C PRO A 93 -7.73 -5.04 19.57
N ASP A 94 -8.80 -5.18 20.35
CA ASP A 94 -9.88 -4.18 20.47
C ASP A 94 -9.44 -2.76 20.87
N HIS A 95 -8.24 -2.63 21.44
CA HIS A 95 -7.65 -1.37 21.87
C HIS A 95 -6.60 -0.81 20.89
N VAL A 96 -6.44 -1.40 19.71
CA VAL A 96 -5.43 -1.06 18.70
C VAL A 96 -6.09 -0.70 17.39
N GLY A 97 -5.60 0.36 16.76
CA GLY A 97 -6.00 0.73 15.41
C GLY A 97 -4.98 1.64 14.75
N SER A 98 -4.78 1.49 13.45
CA SER A 98 -3.89 2.37 12.68
C SER A 98 -4.68 3.55 12.10
N PRO A 99 -4.28 4.81 12.33
CA PRO A 99 -5.02 5.97 11.84
C PRO A 99 -5.02 6.03 10.31
N LEU A 100 -6.20 6.31 9.74
CA LEU A 100 -6.46 6.46 8.32
C LEU A 100 -7.24 7.75 8.05
N GLY A 101 -6.73 8.58 7.13
CA GLY A 101 -7.38 9.82 6.72
C GLY A 101 -7.51 10.85 7.85
N GLY A 102 -8.41 11.80 7.64
CA GLY A 102 -8.67 12.91 8.54
C GLY A 102 -8.55 14.28 7.85
N PRO A 103 -8.98 15.35 8.54
CA PRO A 103 -9.01 16.71 7.99
C PRO A 103 -7.62 17.22 7.58
N ASP A 104 -6.57 16.73 8.23
CA ASP A 104 -5.18 17.11 7.96
C ASP A 104 -4.57 16.36 6.75
N GLY A 105 -5.32 15.42 6.14
CA GLY A 105 -4.85 14.67 4.97
C GLY A 105 -3.80 13.60 5.29
N ASP A 106 -3.66 13.24 6.56
CA ASP A 106 -2.74 12.20 7.01
C ASP A 106 -3.18 10.80 6.57
N ALA A 107 -2.21 9.93 6.27
CA ALA A 107 -2.43 8.53 5.87
C ALA A 107 -3.45 8.34 4.73
N THR A 108 -3.33 9.11 3.63
CA THR A 108 -4.22 9.00 2.45
C THR A 108 -3.61 8.29 1.26
N TYR A 109 -2.29 8.12 1.22
CA TYR A 109 -1.57 7.48 0.12
C TYR A 109 -0.76 6.30 0.64
N PHE A 110 -0.79 5.21 -0.11
CA PHE A 110 -0.13 3.97 0.26
C PHE A 110 0.57 3.39 -0.96
N LYS A 111 1.71 2.72 -0.75
CA LYS A 111 2.33 1.85 -1.75
C LYS A 111 1.85 0.42 -1.48
N LEU A 112 1.13 -0.15 -2.44
CA LEU A 112 0.82 -1.58 -2.45
C LEU A 112 1.90 -2.29 -3.25
N GLU A 113 2.54 -3.26 -2.64
CA GLU A 113 3.57 -4.10 -3.22
C GLU A 113 3.12 -5.55 -3.20
N ILE A 114 3.15 -6.20 -4.36
CA ILE A 114 2.75 -7.60 -4.51
C ILE A 114 3.90 -8.37 -5.13
N HIS A 115 4.33 -9.42 -4.43
CA HIS A 115 5.25 -10.41 -4.96
C HIS A 115 4.44 -11.55 -5.57
N TYR A 116 4.66 -11.75 -6.86
CA TYR A 116 4.09 -12.87 -7.61
C TYR A 116 5.14 -13.95 -7.79
N ASP A 117 4.81 -15.19 -7.44
CA ASP A 117 5.59 -16.35 -7.83
C ASP A 117 4.98 -16.94 -9.10
N ASN A 118 5.78 -17.12 -10.14
CA ASN A 118 5.34 -17.72 -11.40
C ASN A 118 6.16 -18.98 -11.67
N PRO A 119 5.85 -20.11 -11.01
CA PRO A 119 6.63 -21.33 -11.09
C PRO A 119 6.65 -21.94 -12.50
N GLY A 120 5.69 -21.57 -13.38
CA GLY A 120 5.67 -21.95 -14.78
C GLY A 120 6.66 -21.17 -15.66
N ARG A 121 7.25 -20.09 -15.15
CA ARG A 121 8.25 -19.25 -15.84
C ARG A 121 9.64 -19.38 -15.19
N ARG A 122 10.12 -20.62 -15.02
CA ARG A 122 11.54 -20.86 -14.74
C ARG A 122 12.36 -20.47 -15.97
N THR A 123 13.03 -19.33 -15.91
CA THR A 123 14.13 -18.99 -16.84
C THR A 123 15.40 -19.71 -16.45
#